data_AF-A0A536WPX8-F1
#
_entry.id   AF-A0A536WPX8-F1
#
_cell.length_a   1.000
_cell.length_b   1.000
_cell.length_c   1.000
_cell.angle_alpha   90.00
_cell.angle_beta   90.00
_cell.angle_gamma   90.00
#
_symmetry.space_group_name_H-M   'P 1'
#
loop_
_entity.id
_entity.type
_entity.pdbx_description
1 polymer ?
#
loop_
_entity_poly.entity_id
_entity_poly.type
_entity_poly.pdbx_seq_one_letter_code
_entity_poly.pdbx_strand_id
1 'polypeptide(L)' 'MHFSLVHEQGGDGRWSAQVAEFPELVGCGATQEQATEKAEALALSALAEKRFLNSDPGS' A
#
# COMPACT_ATOMS: atom_id res chain seq x y z
N MET A 1 5.28 3.52 -11.21
CA MET A 1 4.02 2.78 -10.99
C MET A 1 3.03 3.77 -10.42
N HIS A 2 1.78 3.78 -10.88
CA HIS A 2 0.73 4.57 -10.23
C HIS A 2 -0.24 3.58 -9.60
N PHE A 3 -0.43 3.67 -8.29
CA PHE A 3 -1.42 2.89 -7.56
C PHE A 3 -2.67 3.73 -7.39
N SER A 4 -3.83 3.11 -7.46
CA SER A 4 -5.08 3.81 -7.18
C SER A 4 -5.28 3.82 -5.66
N LEU A 5 -5.11 4.97 -5.01
CA LEU A 5 -5.29 5.07 -3.56
C LEU A 5 -6.67 5.62 -3.20
N VAL A 6 -7.29 5.00 -2.21
CA VAL A 6 -8.49 5.49 -1.53
C VAL A 6 -8.05 6.10 -0.21
N HIS A 7 -8.32 7.39 -0.02
CA HIS A 7 -7.99 8.11 1.22
C HIS A 7 -9.22 8.22 2.10
N GLU A 8 -9.04 7.94 3.38
CA GLU A 8 -10.04 8.16 4.41
C GLU A 8 -9.42 8.94 5.56
N GLN A 9 -10.17 9.87 6.13
CA GLN A 9 -9.79 10.56 7.36
C GLN A 9 -10.64 10.03 8.51
N GLY A 10 -9.98 9.45 9.51
CA GLY A 10 -10.61 8.97 10.73
C GLY A 10 -11.16 10.11 11.58
N GLY A 11 -12.11 9.79 12.46
CA GLY A 11 -12.67 10.75 13.42
C GLY A 11 -11.67 11.28 14.46
N ASP A 12 -10.49 10.65 14.55
CA ASP A 12 -9.35 11.11 15.34
C ASP A 12 -8.43 12.08 14.58
N GLY A 13 -8.77 12.41 13.32
CA GLY A 13 -8.02 13.30 12.45
C GLY A 13 -6.88 12.62 11.69
N ARG A 14 -6.61 11.33 11.92
CA ARG A 14 -5.58 10.58 11.18
C ARG A 14 -6.06 10.23 9.78
N TRP A 15 -5.11 10.12 8.87
CA TRP A 15 -5.34 9.71 7.50
C TRP A 15 -4.97 8.25 7.31
N SER A 16 -5.78 7.57 6.51
CA SER A 16 -5.53 6.23 6.00
C SER A 16 -5.58 6.28 4.47
N ALA A 17 -4.67 5.56 3.84
CA ALA A 17 -4.62 5.38 2.39
C ALA A 17 -4.59 3.88 2.10
N GLN A 18 -5.55 3.40 1.34
CA GLN A 18 -5.66 2.00 0.92
C GLN A 18 -5.37 1.89 -0.57
N VAL A 19 -4.63 0.86 -0.96
CA VAL A 19 -4.34 0.59 -2.37
C VAL A 19 -5.47 -0.24 -2.95
N ALA A 20 -6.18 0.27 -3.96
CA ALA A 20 -7.36 -0.40 -4.52
C ALA A 20 -7.03 -1.78 -5.12
N GLU A 21 -5.82 -1.94 -5.66
CA GLU A 21 -5.33 -3.19 -6.21
C GLU A 21 -4.95 -4.21 -5.12
N PHE A 22 -4.72 -3.75 -3.90
CA PHE A 22 -4.30 -4.55 -2.74
C PHE A 22 -5.08 -4.09 -1.49
N PRO A 23 -6.35 -4.48 -1.34
CA PRO A 23 -7.20 -4.02 -0.24
C PRO A 23 -6.66 -4.40 1.15
N GLU A 24 -5.80 -5.42 1.22
CA GLU A 24 -5.07 -5.80 2.44
C GLU A 24 -3.98 -4.79 2.86
N LEU A 25 -3.56 -3.89 1.97
CA LEU A 25 -2.51 -2.90 2.21
C LEU A 25 -3.11 -1.54 2.52
N VAL A 26 -2.93 -1.11 3.78
CA VAL A 26 -3.40 0.19 4.28
C VAL A 26 -2.26 0.91 4.97
N GLY A 27 -1.92 2.11 4.48
CA GLY A 27 -0.97 3.03 5.10
C GLY A 27 -1.70 4.06 5.97
N CYS A 28 -1.16 4.37 7.15
CA CYS A 28 -1.76 5.36 8.06
C CYS A 28 -0.77 6.46 8.45
N GLY A 29 -1.22 7.71 8.49
CA GLY A 29 -0.40 8.90 8.73
C GLY A 29 -1.15 10.01 9.48
N ALA A 30 -0.41 11.00 9.97
CA ALA A 30 -1.01 12.22 10.51
C ALA A 30 -1.50 13.14 9.37
N THR A 31 -0.94 13.00 8.17
CA THR A 31 -1.35 13.69 6.95
C THR A 31 -1.68 12.69 5.85
N GLN A 32 -2.46 13.13 4.86
CA GLN A 32 -2.79 12.34 3.66
C GLN A 32 -1.52 11.87 2.92
N GLU A 33 -0.50 12.73 2.87
CA GLU A 33 0.79 12.44 2.23
C GLU A 33 1.52 11.30 2.95
N GLN A 34 1.61 11.35 4.29
CA GLN A 34 2.22 10.29 5.08
C GLN A 34 1.49 8.94 4.96
N ALA A 35 0.16 8.98 4.86
CA ALA A 35 -0.64 7.77 4.65
C ALA A 35 -0.34 7.18 3.26
N THR A 36 -0.24 8.05 2.25
CA THR A 36 0.06 7.69 0.85
C THR A 36 1.44 7.06 0.71
N GLU A 37 2.49 7.71 1.21
CA GLU A 37 3.87 7.18 1.14
C GLU A 37 3.98 5.78 1.75
N LYS A 38 3.30 5.55 2.88
CA LYS A 38 3.28 4.24 3.53
C LYS A 38 2.51 3.20 2.72
N ALA A 39 1.37 3.56 2.15
CA ALA A 39 0.57 2.66 1.32
C ALA A 39 1.33 2.26 0.04
N GLU A 40 2.02 3.21 -0.59
CA GLU A 40 2.87 2.94 -1.76
C GLU A 40 4.07 2.05 -1.42
N ALA A 41 4.75 2.30 -0.29
CA ALA A 41 5.86 1.46 0.16
C ALA A 41 5.43 0.01 0.43
N LEU A 42 4.23 -0.17 1.01
CA LEU A 42 3.64 -1.49 1.21
C LEU A 42 3.33 -2.18 -0.12
N ALA A 43 2.71 -1.46 -1.08
CA ALA A 43 2.42 -2.02 -2.40
C ALA A 43 3.69 -2.43 -3.16
N LEU A 44 4.74 -1.61 -3.10
CA LEU A 44 6.03 -1.94 -3.71
C LEU A 44 6.67 -3.18 -3.06
N SER A 45 6.60 -3.29 -1.73
CA SER A 45 7.10 -4.45 -0.99
C SER A 45 6.33 -5.72 -1.36
N ALA A 46 4.99 -5.65 -1.39
CA ALA A 46 4.14 -6.77 -1.78
C ALA A 46 4.37 -7.21 -3.24
N LEU A 47 4.62 -6.27 -4.15
CA LEU A 47 4.99 -6.58 -5.53
C LEU A 47 6.36 -7.25 -5.62
N ALA A 48 7.34 -6.79 -4.85
CA ALA A 48 8.65 -7.41 -4.78
C ALA A 48 8.54 -8.85 -4.23
N GLU A 49 7.82 -9.05 -3.13
CA GLU A 49 7.56 -10.36 -2.54
C GLU A 49 6.84 -11.29 -3.53
N LYS A 50 5.78 -10.81 -4.21
CA LYS A 50 5.06 -11.57 -5.24
C LYS A 50 5.97 -11.94 -6.41
N ARG A 51 6.88 -11.05 -6.81
CA ARG A 51 7.88 -11.35 -7.86
C ARG A 51 8.84 -12.43 -7.41
N PHE A 52 9.29 -12.42 -6.15
CA PHE A 52 10.16 -13.46 -5.61
C PHE A 52 9.45 -14.81 -5.45
N LEU A 53 8.22 -14.85 -4.95
CA LEU A 53 7.44 -16.09 -4.78
C LEU A 53 7.11 -16.77 -6.13
N ASN A 54 6.89 -15.99 -7.19
CA ASN A 54 6.68 -16.52 -8.54
C ASN A 54 7.98 -16.82 -9.32
N SER A 55 9.16 -16.56 -8.74
CA SER A 55 10.45 -16.81 -9.40
C SER A 55 11.04 -18.19 -9.08
N ASP A 56 10.24 -19.13 -8.56
CA ASP A 56 10.61 -20.55 -8.50
C ASP A 56 9.62 -21.42 -9.30
N PRO A 57 9.79 -21.55 -10.62
CA PRO A 57 9.63 -22.85 -11.25
C PRO A 57 11.00 -23.52 -11.18
N GLY A 58 11.12 -24.52 -10.32
CA GLY A 58 12.30 -25.36 -10.27
C GLY A 58 12.82 -25.70 -11.67
N SER A 59 14.11 -25.48 -11.88
CA SER A 59 14.89 -26.03 -12.99
C SER A 59 16.31 -26.24 -12.50
#